data_AF-A0A5E4JFZ4-F1
#
_entry.id   AF-A0A5E4JFZ4-F1
#
_cell.length_a   1.000
_cell.length_b   1.000
_cell.length_c   1.000
_cell.angle_alpha   90.00
_cell.angle_beta   90.00
_cell.angle_gamma   90.00
#
_symmetry.space_group_name_H-M   'P 1'
#
loop_
_entity.id
_entity.type
_entity.pdbx_description
1 polymer ?
#
loop_
_entity_poly.entity_id
_entity_poly.type
_entity_poly.pdbx_seq_one_letter_code
_entity_poly.pdbx_strand_id
1 'polypeptide(L)'
;MADDKATKFSSGFCRRLLTLVNKEFGNTLTSLLSMAGADYAGELNGKYQGKDLDFKLNKFVEVMKSYDVNVKVSRYDKNGSEVVELVCENCVFDSLGLEDVNFCSYSESFLRKYAEAKRIERIKREGGNSGCTYIITI
;
A
#
# COMPACT_ATOMS: atom_id res chain seq x y z
N MET A 1 5.81 -30.82 -12.19
CA MET A 1 6.31 -29.72 -11.34
C MET A 1 6.85 -28.67 -12.29
N ALA A 2 6.05 -27.64 -12.58
CA ALA A 2 6.50 -26.51 -13.39
C ALA A 2 7.27 -25.56 -12.47
N ASP A 3 8.50 -25.27 -12.87
CA ASP A 3 9.40 -24.33 -12.23
C ASP A 3 8.90 -22.91 -12.58
N ASP A 4 7.91 -22.41 -11.83
CA ASP A 4 7.35 -21.07 -11.97
C ASP A 4 8.38 -20.03 -11.50
N LYS A 5 9.41 -19.80 -12.31
CA LYS A 5 10.11 -18.52 -12.30
C LYS A 5 9.08 -17.51 -12.77
N ALA A 6 8.37 -16.88 -11.83
CA ALA A 6 7.51 -15.74 -12.11
C ALA A 6 8.30 -14.77 -13.00
N THR A 7 7.94 -14.74 -14.28
CA THR A 7 8.48 -13.79 -15.25
C THR A 7 8.21 -12.44 -14.63
N LYS A 8 9.25 -11.68 -14.26
CA LYS A 8 9.07 -10.32 -13.75
C LYS A 8 8.29 -9.56 -14.82
N PHE A 9 6.99 -9.36 -14.58
CA PHE A 9 6.16 -8.52 -15.43
C PHE A 9 6.90 -7.19 -15.56
N SER A 10 7.14 -6.72 -16.79
CA SER A 10 7.83 -5.45 -16.95
C SER A 10 7.00 -4.37 -16.26
N SER A 11 7.61 -3.60 -15.38
CA SER A 11 6.94 -2.49 -14.68
C SER A 11 6.27 -1.54 -15.68
N GLY A 12 6.80 -1.42 -16.90
CA GLY A 12 6.21 -0.67 -18.01
C GLY A 12 4.87 -1.20 -18.53
N PHE A 13 4.63 -2.52 -18.52
CA PHE A 13 3.34 -3.09 -18.94
C PHE A 13 2.25 -2.86 -17.90
N CYS A 14 2.52 -3.19 -16.63
CA CYS A 14 1.61 -2.88 -15.51
C CYS A 14 1.31 -1.39 -15.48
N ARG A 15 2.32 -0.55 -15.77
CA ARG A 15 2.14 0.89 -15.87
C ARG A 15 1.11 1.25 -16.95
N ARG A 16 1.31 0.78 -18.19
CA ARG A 16 0.38 1.07 -19.29
C ARG A 16 -1.04 0.56 -19.03
N LEU A 17 -1.18 -0.62 -18.42
CA LEU A 17 -2.48 -1.18 -18.07
C LEU A 17 -3.22 -0.29 -17.06
N LEU A 18 -2.55 0.10 -15.97
CA LEU A 18 -3.14 0.96 -14.95
C LEU A 18 -3.49 2.36 -15.49
N THR A 19 -2.66 2.95 -16.34
CA THR A 19 -2.99 4.22 -17.01
C THR A 19 -4.25 4.10 -17.88
N LEU A 20 -4.39 2.99 -18.61
CA LEU A 20 -5.56 2.75 -19.46
C LEU A 20 -6.82 2.56 -18.62
N VAL A 21 -6.74 1.78 -17.53
CA VAL A 21 -7.85 1.60 -16.59
C VAL A 21 -8.22 2.93 -15.92
N ASN A 22 -7.24 3.76 -15.52
CA ASN A 22 -7.52 5.05 -14.91
C ASN A 22 -8.29 5.98 -15.85
N LYS A 23 -7.87 6.02 -17.12
CA LYS A 23 -8.51 6.88 -18.14
C LYS A 23 -9.99 6.52 -18.34
N GLU A 24 -10.31 5.23 -18.35
CA GLU A 24 -11.66 4.74 -18.61
C GLU A 24 -12.52 4.65 -17.33
N PHE A 25 -11.90 4.51 -16.16
CA PHE A 25 -12.59 4.11 -14.92
C PHE A 25 -12.09 4.82 -13.64
N GLY A 26 -11.55 6.03 -13.70
CA GLY A 26 -10.89 6.71 -12.56
C GLY A 26 -11.59 6.60 -11.19
N ASN A 27 -12.91 6.80 -11.11
CA ASN A 27 -13.67 6.64 -9.85
C ASN A 27 -13.76 5.17 -9.38
N THR A 28 -13.89 4.23 -10.31
CA THR A 28 -13.93 2.79 -10.01
C THR A 28 -12.54 2.26 -9.67
N LEU A 29 -11.48 2.88 -10.21
CA LEU A 29 -10.11 2.48 -9.97
C LEU A 29 -9.72 2.57 -8.50
N THR A 30 -10.19 3.59 -7.78
CA THR A 30 -9.96 3.69 -6.32
C THR A 30 -10.52 2.47 -5.58
N SER A 31 -11.74 2.03 -5.93
CA SER A 31 -12.36 0.84 -5.35
C SER A 31 -11.60 -0.44 -5.72
N LEU A 32 -11.18 -0.58 -7.00
CA LEU A 32 -10.40 -1.72 -7.46
C LEU A 32 -9.04 -1.81 -6.76
N LEU A 33 -8.37 -0.68 -6.55
CA LEU A 33 -7.12 -0.61 -5.82
C LEU A 33 -7.31 -0.92 -4.33
N SER A 34 -8.39 -0.45 -3.73
CA SER A 34 -8.74 -0.83 -2.36
C SER A 34 -8.95 -2.35 -2.24
N MET A 35 -9.68 -2.98 -3.16
CA MET A 35 -9.85 -4.43 -3.20
C MET A 35 -8.52 -5.16 -3.41
N ALA A 36 -7.71 -4.72 -4.38
CA ALA A 36 -6.41 -5.32 -4.67
C ALA A 36 -5.46 -5.25 -3.46
N GLY A 37 -5.48 -4.14 -2.70
CA GLY A 37 -4.70 -4.01 -1.46
C GLY A 37 -5.13 -5.02 -0.40
N ALA A 38 -6.45 -5.20 -0.21
CA ALA A 38 -7.00 -6.15 0.76
C ALA A 38 -6.75 -7.61 0.36
N ASP A 39 -6.92 -7.95 -0.92
CA ASP A 39 -6.71 -9.31 -1.43
C ASP A 39 -5.24 -9.72 -1.31
N TYR A 40 -4.32 -8.85 -1.72
CA TYR A 40 -2.89 -9.12 -1.62
C TYR A 40 -2.42 -9.22 -0.17
N ALA A 41 -2.94 -8.36 0.72
CA ALA A 41 -2.73 -8.50 2.15
C ALA A 41 -3.26 -9.82 2.72
N GLY A 42 -4.40 -10.32 2.20
CA GLY A 42 -4.96 -11.61 2.57
C GLY A 42 -4.05 -12.78 2.21
N GLU A 43 -3.51 -12.78 0.99
CA GLU A 43 -2.53 -13.78 0.54
C GLU A 43 -1.28 -13.79 1.43
N LEU A 44 -0.74 -12.59 1.72
CA LEU A 44 0.42 -12.45 2.59
C LEU A 44 0.12 -12.87 4.03
N ASN A 45 -1.06 -12.56 4.58
CA ASN A 45 -1.41 -12.97 5.94
C ASN A 45 -1.57 -14.50 6.02
N GLY A 46 -2.11 -15.15 4.99
CA GLY A 46 -2.14 -16.61 4.89
C GLY A 46 -0.74 -17.23 4.88
N LYS A 47 0.21 -16.60 4.17
CA LYS A 47 1.61 -17.05 4.10
C LYS A 47 2.41 -16.80 5.38
N TYR A 48 2.11 -15.71 6.08
CA TYR A 48 2.88 -15.23 7.24
C TYR A 48 2.04 -15.19 8.53
N GLN A 49 1.10 -16.12 8.66
CA GLN A 49 0.20 -16.20 9.81
C GLN A 49 0.99 -16.32 11.13
N GLY A 50 0.54 -15.61 12.17
CA GLY A 50 1.14 -15.65 13.50
C GLY A 50 2.46 -14.89 13.65
N LYS A 51 2.92 -14.16 12.62
CA LYS A 51 4.02 -13.22 12.75
C LYS A 51 3.60 -11.96 13.50
N ASP A 52 4.56 -11.40 14.24
CA ASP A 52 4.36 -10.17 15.00
C ASP A 52 4.15 -8.95 14.09
N LEU A 53 3.72 -7.86 14.71
CA LEU A 53 3.43 -6.61 14.02
C LEU A 53 4.68 -6.01 13.36
N ASP A 54 5.83 -6.06 14.02
CA ASP A 54 7.08 -5.49 13.50
C ASP A 54 7.48 -6.19 12.19
N PHE A 55 7.34 -7.53 12.12
CA PHE A 55 7.54 -8.29 10.89
C PHE A 55 6.54 -7.88 9.79
N LYS A 56 5.26 -7.77 10.15
CA LYS A 56 4.20 -7.38 9.19
C LYS A 56 4.42 -5.97 8.64
N LEU A 57 4.80 -5.00 9.47
CA LEU A 57 5.10 -3.63 9.04
C LEU A 57 6.36 -3.58 8.17
N ASN A 58 7.42 -4.31 8.53
CA ASN A 58 8.61 -4.42 7.69
C ASN A 58 8.28 -5.02 6.32
N LYS A 59 7.42 -6.04 6.27
CA LYS A 59 7.02 -6.64 5.00
C LYS A 59 6.17 -5.69 4.15
N PHE A 60 5.30 -4.89 4.79
CA PHE A 60 4.59 -3.81 4.12
C PHE A 60 5.55 -2.78 3.50
N VAL A 61 6.58 -2.36 4.24
CA VAL A 61 7.62 -1.44 3.73
C VAL A 61 8.30 -2.03 2.49
N GLU A 62 8.66 -3.31 2.49
CA GLU A 62 9.24 -3.98 1.32
C GLU A 62 8.30 -3.97 0.10
N VAL A 63 7.01 -4.23 0.31
CA VAL A 63 6.00 -4.19 -0.74
C VAL A 63 5.87 -2.78 -1.32
N MET A 64 5.73 -1.76 -0.47
CA MET A 64 5.60 -0.36 -0.91
C MET A 64 6.86 0.09 -1.68
N LYS A 65 8.04 -0.33 -1.24
CA LYS A 65 9.31 -0.03 -1.92
C LYS A 65 9.37 -0.60 -3.34
N SER A 66 8.68 -1.72 -3.61
CA SER A 66 8.59 -2.27 -4.98
C SER A 66 7.82 -1.36 -5.96
N TYR A 67 7.07 -0.39 -5.43
CA TYR A 67 6.36 0.65 -6.18
C TYR A 67 7.04 2.02 -6.09
N ASP A 68 8.31 2.08 -5.66
CA ASP A 68 9.07 3.32 -5.45
C ASP A 68 8.41 4.26 -4.43
N VAL A 69 7.70 3.70 -3.45
CA VAL A 69 7.11 4.43 -2.34
C VAL A 69 8.01 4.31 -1.11
N ASN A 70 8.41 5.44 -0.55
CA ASN A 70 9.14 5.48 0.71
C ASN A 70 8.16 5.39 1.87
N VAL A 71 8.42 4.48 2.81
CA VAL A 71 7.60 4.29 4.00
C VAL A 71 8.44 4.54 5.24
N LYS A 72 7.93 5.38 6.13
CA LYS A 72 8.49 5.65 7.45
C LYS A 72 7.50 5.18 8.50
N VAL A 73 7.95 4.28 9.36
CA VAL A 73 7.16 3.77 10.49
C VAL A 73 7.73 4.35 11.78
N SER A 74 6.86 4.89 12.62
CA SER A 74 7.22 5.46 13.91
C SER A 74 6.15 5.14 14.95
N ARG A 75 6.56 4.74 16.17
CA ARG A 75 5.64 4.49 17.29
C ARG A 75 5.02 5.80 17.77
N TYR A 76 3.68 5.87 17.82
CA TYR A 76 2.98 7.13 18.10
C TYR A 76 2.48 7.27 19.54
N ASP A 77 2.41 6.19 20.34
CA ASP A 77 2.13 6.30 21.78
C ASP A 77 2.56 5.06 22.59
N LYS A 78 2.31 5.10 23.91
CA LYS A 78 2.48 3.97 24.85
C LYS A 78 1.29 2.98 24.85
N ASN A 79 0.25 3.23 24.05
CA ASN A 79 -1.01 2.48 24.02
C ASN A 79 -1.10 1.49 22.83
N GLY A 80 -0.03 1.35 22.05
CA GLY A 80 0.02 0.41 20.92
C GLY A 80 -0.44 1.01 19.60
N SER A 81 -0.45 2.34 19.47
CA SER A 81 -0.68 3.00 18.19
C SER A 81 0.65 3.20 17.44
N GLU A 82 0.68 2.79 16.19
CA GLU A 82 1.80 3.02 15.27
C GLU A 82 1.42 4.11 14.26
N VAL A 83 2.34 5.00 13.94
CA VAL A 83 2.20 5.93 12.81
C VAL A 83 2.98 5.40 11.62
N VAL A 84 2.28 5.25 10.52
CA VAL A 84 2.84 4.87 9.22
C VAL A 84 2.71 6.05 8.28
N GLU A 85 3.84 6.68 7.99
CA GLU A 85 3.93 7.74 6.99
C GLU A 85 4.41 7.15 5.66
N LEU A 86 3.66 7.42 4.59
CA LEU A 86 4.01 7.06 3.23
C LEU A 86 4.28 8.32 2.44
N VAL A 87 5.44 8.31 1.81
CA VAL A 87 5.95 9.39 0.99
C VAL A 87 6.12 8.83 -0.42
N CYS A 88 5.29 9.29 -1.35
CA CYS A 88 5.48 9.02 -2.76
C CYS A 88 6.36 10.13 -3.32
N GLU A 89 7.62 9.81 -3.62
CA GLU A 89 8.57 10.71 -4.30
C GLU A 89 8.94 10.08 -5.64
N ASN A 90 8.33 10.54 -6.73
CA ASN A 90 8.45 9.93 -8.06
C ASN A 90 8.01 8.46 -8.09
N CYS A 91 7.01 8.09 -7.28
CA CYS A 91 6.60 6.69 -7.20
C CYS A 91 5.85 6.26 -8.47
N VAL A 92 5.66 4.95 -8.64
CA VAL A 92 4.98 4.39 -9.83
C VAL A 92 3.60 5.02 -10.04
N PHE A 93 2.90 5.39 -8.97
CA PHE A 93 1.57 6.02 -9.00
C PHE A 93 1.58 7.44 -9.59
N ASP A 94 2.55 8.29 -9.26
CA ASP A 94 2.71 9.61 -9.88
C ASP A 94 2.91 9.47 -11.39
N SER A 95 3.75 8.51 -11.76
CA SER A 95 4.07 8.21 -13.15
C SER A 95 2.87 7.67 -13.96
N LEU A 96 1.82 7.22 -13.26
CA LEU A 96 0.59 6.70 -13.83
C LEU A 96 -0.50 7.76 -14.00
N GLY A 97 -0.30 8.97 -13.48
CA GLY A 97 -1.34 10.00 -13.40
C GLY A 97 -2.48 9.60 -12.46
N LEU A 98 -2.19 8.78 -11.45
CA LEU A 98 -3.15 8.42 -10.41
C LEU A 98 -3.17 9.52 -9.37
N GLU A 99 -4.36 9.77 -8.82
CA GLU A 99 -4.51 10.70 -7.72
C GLU A 99 -3.98 10.07 -6.42
N ASP A 100 -3.56 10.90 -5.47
CA ASP A 100 -3.12 10.46 -4.14
C ASP A 100 -4.14 9.51 -3.48
N VAL A 101 -5.44 9.74 -3.73
CA VAL A 101 -6.53 8.91 -3.19
C VAL A 101 -6.46 7.45 -3.65
N ASN A 102 -5.97 7.18 -4.85
CA ASN A 102 -5.84 5.83 -5.41
C ASN A 102 -4.79 5.03 -4.61
N PHE A 103 -3.59 5.60 -4.48
CA PHE A 103 -2.50 5.00 -3.73
C PHE A 103 -2.86 4.85 -2.25
N CYS A 104 -3.41 5.91 -1.64
CA CYS A 104 -3.79 5.85 -0.24
C CYS A 104 -4.89 4.83 0.05
N SER A 105 -5.79 4.58 -0.91
CA SER A 105 -6.81 3.54 -0.76
C SER A 105 -6.21 2.13 -0.80
N TYR A 106 -5.24 1.89 -1.68
CA TYR A 106 -4.51 0.63 -1.75
C TYR A 106 -3.72 0.34 -0.45
N SER A 107 -2.90 1.29 0.00
CA SER A 107 -2.07 1.09 1.20
C SER A 107 -2.89 0.98 2.48
N GLU A 108 -4.00 1.71 2.59
CA GLU A 108 -4.88 1.63 3.75
C GLU A 108 -5.57 0.27 3.86
N SER A 109 -6.17 -0.23 2.77
CA SER A 109 -6.86 -1.52 2.78
C SER A 109 -5.89 -2.67 3.03
N PHE A 110 -4.67 -2.58 2.46
CA PHE A 110 -3.59 -3.50 2.74
C PHE A 110 -3.23 -3.53 4.22
N LEU A 111 -2.93 -2.36 4.83
CA LEU A 111 -2.53 -2.28 6.24
C LEU A 111 -3.64 -2.80 7.15
N ARG A 112 -4.89 -2.44 6.88
CA ARG A 112 -6.05 -2.87 7.67
C ARG A 112 -6.14 -4.40 7.73
N LYS A 113 -5.91 -5.05 6.59
CA LYS A 113 -6.02 -6.51 6.49
C LYS A 113 -4.77 -7.23 6.98
N TYR A 114 -3.58 -6.75 6.64
CA TYR A 114 -2.32 -7.43 6.93
C TYR A 114 -1.85 -7.22 8.37
N ALA A 115 -1.90 -5.98 8.85
CA ALA A 115 -1.53 -5.64 10.23
C ALA A 115 -2.63 -5.96 11.24
N GLU A 116 -3.82 -6.41 10.78
CA GLU A 116 -4.99 -6.70 11.62
C GLU A 116 -5.40 -5.51 12.49
N ALA A 117 -5.22 -4.29 11.96
CA ALA A 117 -5.50 -3.07 12.67
C ALA A 117 -7.00 -2.95 13.00
N LYS A 118 -7.33 -2.81 14.29
CA LYS A 118 -8.69 -2.51 14.76
C LYS A 118 -9.20 -1.19 14.18
N ARG A 119 -8.31 -0.20 14.10
CA ARG A 119 -8.62 1.12 13.57
C ARG A 119 -7.45 1.65 12.74
N ILE A 120 -7.78 2.28 11.62
CA ILE A 120 -6.84 3.09 10.84
C ILE A 120 -7.48 4.45 10.62
N GLU A 121 -6.75 5.49 10.99
CA GLU A 121 -7.13 6.88 10.76
C GLU A 121 -6.14 7.51 9.78
N ARG A 122 -6.66 8.08 8.69
CA ARG A 122 -5.85 8.86 7.75
C ARG A 122 -5.79 10.30 8.26
N ILE A 123 -4.58 10.78 8.54
CA ILE A 123 -4.33 12.18 8.90
C ILE A 123 -3.85 12.95 7.68
N LYS A 124 -4.28 14.21 7.58
CA LYS A 124 -3.92 15.08 6.46
C LYS A 124 -2.43 15.38 6.55
N ARG A 125 -1.72 15.12 5.45
CA ARG A 125 -0.29 15.37 5.37
C ARG A 125 -0.04 16.88 5.19
N GLU A 126 0.84 17.45 6.01
CA GLU A 126 1.30 18.82 5.83
C GLU A 126 2.59 18.82 5.00
N GLY A 127 2.64 19.63 3.94
CA GLY A 127 3.76 19.66 2.98
C GLY A 127 3.41 18.93 1.68
N GLY A 128 3.45 19.66 0.57
CA GLY A 128 2.86 19.30 -0.74
C GLY A 128 3.48 18.12 -1.51
N ASN A 129 4.02 17.11 -0.83
CA ASN A 129 4.42 15.85 -1.45
C ASN A 129 3.25 14.85 -1.40
N SER A 130 2.98 14.22 -2.54
CA SER A 130 2.02 13.12 -2.66
C SER A 130 2.28 12.02 -1.64
N GLY A 131 1.23 11.56 -0.96
CA GLY A 131 1.36 10.54 0.08
C GLY A 131 0.24 10.55 1.10
N CYS A 132 0.40 9.68 2.10
CA CYS A 132 -0.62 9.40 3.10
C CYS A 132 0.05 9.17 4.44
N THR A 133 -0.54 9.70 5.51
CA THR A 133 -0.09 9.36 6.86
C THR A 133 -1.24 8.68 7.58
N TYR A 134 -0.94 7.54 8.20
CA TYR A 134 -1.90 6.73 8.93
C TYR A 134 -1.50 6.64 10.39
N ILE A 135 -2.49 6.73 11.27
CA ILE A 135 -2.40 6.24 12.64
C ILE A 135 -3.11 4.88 12.64
N ILE A 136 -2.37 3.81 12.94
CA ILE A 136 -2.91 2.46 13.05
C ILE A 136 -2.97 2.06 14.53
N THR A 137 -4.11 1.54 14.95
CA THR A 137 -4.35 0.99 16.29
C THR A 137 -4.62 -0.50 16.16
N ILE A 138 -3.87 -1.31 16.90
CA ILE A 138 -3.91 -2.79 16.87
C ILE A 138 -4.80 -3.36 17.98
#